data_AF-A0A5N6E5I6-F1
#
_entry.id   AF-A0A5N6E5I6-F1
#
_cell.length_a   1.000
_cell.length_b   1.000
_cell.length_c   1.000
_cell.angle_alpha   90.00
_cell.angle_beta   90.00
_cell.angle_gamma   90.00
#
_symmetry.space_group_name_H-M   'P 1'
#
loop_
_entity.id
_entity.type
_entity.pdbx_description
1 polymer ?
#
loop_
_entity_poly.entity_id
_entity_poly.type
_entity_poly.pdbx_seq_one_letter_code
_entity_poly.pdbx_strand_id
1 'polypeptide(L)'
;MFRYNVGVSQEFKRRKLKQIFRVSLVSHFTETLNSIASDYKSILISRVDLLQKQHERVYDVHHREEYEDHPQQGARVFGLKVMSTGKVSVSACLDYLSSTNASAMFLSKPEVLQALNIVV
;
A
#
# COMPACT_ATOMS: atom_id res chain seq x y z
N MET A 1 -12.31 -3.53 3.98
CA MET A 1 -11.08 -3.55 3.15
C MET A 1 -9.87 -3.63 4.08
N PHE A 2 -8.77 -4.24 3.64
CA PHE A 2 -7.52 -4.32 4.39
C PHE A 2 -6.64 -3.11 4.09
N ARG A 3 -5.96 -2.57 5.11
CA ARG A 3 -5.08 -1.40 4.99
C ARG A 3 -3.67 -1.76 5.40
N TYR A 4 -2.71 -1.39 4.58
CA TYR A 4 -1.30 -1.64 4.82
C TYR A 4 -0.49 -0.34 4.69
N ASN A 5 0.50 -0.19 5.55
CA ASN A 5 1.59 0.74 5.32
C ASN A 5 2.72 0.02 4.60
N VAL A 6 3.40 0.74 3.74
CA VAL A 6 4.52 0.24 2.96
C VAL A 6 5.70 1.19 3.10
N GLY A 7 6.86 0.64 3.37
CA GLY A 7 8.11 1.37 3.47
C GLY A 7 9.23 0.63 2.76
N VAL A 8 10.23 1.38 2.34
CA VAL A 8 11.49 0.84 1.81
C VAL A 8 12.56 0.96 2.88
N SER A 9 13.48 -0.01 2.96
CA SER A 9 14.56 0.01 3.96
C SER A 9 15.60 1.12 3.72
N GLN A 10 15.66 1.69 2.51
CA GLN A 10 16.58 2.78 2.14
C GLN A 10 15.81 4.04 1.77
N GLU A 11 16.39 5.20 2.08
CA GLU A 11 15.82 6.49 1.64
C GLU A 11 16.15 6.76 0.17
N PHE A 12 15.11 6.93 -0.65
CA PHE A 12 15.26 7.35 -2.04
C PHE A 12 14.59 8.71 -2.28
N LYS A 13 15.04 9.41 -3.33
CA LYS A 13 14.34 10.61 -3.83
C LYS A 13 12.89 10.26 -4.20
N ARG A 14 11.94 11.16 -3.95
CA ARG A 14 10.49 10.94 -4.15
C ARG A 14 10.11 10.32 -5.51
N ARG A 15 10.73 10.77 -6.60
CA ARG A 15 10.46 10.24 -7.95
C ARG A 15 10.90 8.77 -8.10
N LYS A 16 12.04 8.41 -7.51
CA LYS A 16 12.57 7.04 -7.54
C LYS A 16 11.74 6.11 -6.65
N LEU A 17 11.27 6.59 -5.48
CA LEU A 17 10.31 5.85 -4.63
C LEU A 17 9.06 5.44 -5.39
N LYS A 18 8.40 6.38 -6.08
CA LYS A 18 7.15 6.06 -6.81
C LYS A 18 7.36 4.98 -7.87
N GLN A 19 8.47 5.04 -8.61
CA GLN A 19 8.81 4.04 -9.63
C GLN A 19 9.07 2.67 -9.00
N ILE A 20 9.87 2.64 -7.92
CA ILE A 20 10.14 1.44 -7.13
C ILE A 20 8.83 0.78 -6.69
N PHE A 21 7.96 1.54 -6.03
CA PHE A 21 6.67 1.05 -5.55
C PHE A 21 5.83 0.44 -6.67
N ARG A 22 5.75 1.12 -7.81
CA ARG A 22 4.97 0.63 -8.96
C ARG A 22 5.52 -0.71 -9.47
N VAL A 23 6.83 -0.83 -9.64
CA VAL A 23 7.47 -2.07 -10.10
C VAL A 23 7.29 -3.21 -9.08
N SER A 24 7.52 -2.93 -7.81
CA SER A 24 7.40 -3.93 -6.73
C SER A 24 5.98 -4.45 -6.57
N LEU A 25 4.97 -3.57 -6.68
CA LEU A 25 3.57 -3.98 -6.60
C LEU A 25 3.21 -4.95 -7.72
N VAL A 26 3.63 -4.64 -8.95
CA VAL A 26 3.38 -5.51 -10.10
C VAL A 26 4.07 -6.86 -9.95
N SER A 27 5.29 -6.88 -9.44
CA SER A 27 6.08 -8.11 -9.24
C SER A 27 5.54 -9.01 -8.12
N HIS A 28 5.28 -8.47 -6.92
CA HIS A 28 4.95 -9.29 -5.75
C HIS A 28 3.46 -9.60 -5.60
N PHE A 29 2.58 -8.82 -6.25
CA PHE A 29 1.14 -8.94 -6.09
C PHE A 29 0.41 -9.17 -7.41
N THR A 30 1.08 -9.69 -8.44
CA THR A 30 0.53 -9.82 -9.81
C THR A 30 -0.89 -10.41 -9.83
N GLU A 31 -1.10 -11.52 -9.11
CA GLU A 31 -2.38 -12.23 -9.03
C GLU A 31 -3.49 -11.43 -8.33
N THR A 32 -3.11 -10.51 -7.44
CA THR A 32 -4.03 -9.73 -6.60
C THR A 32 -4.04 -8.24 -6.94
N LEU A 33 -3.32 -7.81 -8.00
CA LEU A 33 -3.20 -6.42 -8.43
C LEU A 33 -4.57 -5.75 -8.61
N ASN A 34 -5.52 -6.46 -9.22
CA ASN A 34 -6.89 -5.97 -9.45
C ASN A 34 -7.69 -5.77 -8.14
N SER A 35 -7.16 -6.24 -7.02
CA SER A 35 -7.75 -6.07 -5.69
C SER A 35 -7.07 -4.99 -4.87
N ILE A 36 -6.00 -4.36 -5.38
CA ILE A 36 -5.16 -3.40 -4.68
C ILE A 36 -5.34 -1.99 -5.26
N ALA A 37 -5.48 -1.01 -4.39
CA ALA A 37 -5.33 0.41 -4.68
C ALA A 37 -4.18 0.99 -3.86
N SER A 38 -3.41 1.94 -4.41
CA SER A 38 -2.23 2.51 -3.75
C SER A 38 -2.11 4.01 -4.00
N ASP A 39 -1.60 4.73 -3.00
CA ASP A 39 -1.09 6.09 -3.17
C ASP A 39 0.29 6.15 -3.86
N TYR A 40 0.88 4.99 -4.20
CA TYR A 40 2.24 4.79 -4.71
C TYR A 40 3.33 5.48 -3.89
N LYS A 41 3.10 5.63 -2.58
CA LYS A 41 4.00 6.31 -1.65
C LYS A 41 4.18 5.54 -0.36
N SER A 42 3.09 5.12 0.27
CA SER A 42 3.12 4.57 1.62
C SER A 42 1.94 3.69 2.00
N ILE A 43 0.85 3.68 1.22
CA ILE A 43 -0.39 3.02 1.61
C ILE A 43 -0.88 2.09 0.51
N LEU A 44 -1.32 0.91 0.92
CA LEU A 44 -2.10 -0.01 0.12
C LEU A 44 -3.44 -0.28 0.77
N ILE A 45 -4.49 -0.25 -0.04
CA ILE A 45 -5.82 -0.74 0.29
C ILE A 45 -6.06 -1.99 -0.54
N SER A 46 -6.46 -3.09 0.09
CA SER A 46 -6.76 -4.33 -0.62
C SER A 46 -8.14 -4.88 -0.25
N ARG A 47 -8.80 -5.52 -1.21
CA ARG A 47 -10.02 -6.30 -0.97
C ARG A 47 -9.71 -7.67 -0.34
N VAL A 48 -8.52 -8.21 -0.58
CA VAL A 48 -8.06 -9.52 -0.07
C VAL A 48 -6.92 -9.34 0.91
N ASP A 49 -6.73 -10.31 1.81
CA ASP A 49 -5.62 -10.25 2.76
C ASP A 49 -4.28 -10.59 2.08
N LEU A 50 -3.45 -9.57 1.86
CA LEU A 50 -2.15 -9.69 1.20
C LEU A 50 -1.09 -10.38 2.07
N LEU A 51 -1.27 -10.39 3.40
CA LEU A 51 -0.27 -10.92 4.33
C LEU A 51 -0.66 -12.27 4.91
N GLN A 52 -1.77 -12.88 4.47
CA GLN A 52 -2.22 -14.21 4.93
C GLN A 52 -2.22 -14.33 6.47
N LYS A 53 -2.83 -13.36 7.15
CA LYS A 53 -2.89 -13.22 8.62
C LYS A 53 -1.57 -12.84 9.31
N GLN A 54 -0.47 -12.62 8.59
CA GLN A 54 0.75 -12.06 9.15
C GLN A 54 0.58 -10.55 9.39
N HIS A 55 1.26 -10.01 10.41
CA HIS A 55 1.23 -8.58 10.69
C HIS A 55 2.10 -7.79 9.71
N GLU A 56 3.23 -8.34 9.29
CA GLU A 56 4.17 -7.73 8.36
C GLU A 56 4.87 -8.76 7.48
N ARG A 57 5.35 -8.33 6.32
CA ARG A 57 6.23 -9.11 5.44
C ARG A 57 7.20 -8.16 4.72
N VAL A 58 8.43 -8.62 4.53
CA VAL A 58 9.45 -7.93 3.72
C VAL A 58 9.56 -8.64 2.38
N TYR A 59 9.57 -7.87 1.30
CA TYR A 59 9.71 -8.35 -0.07
C TYR A 59 10.99 -7.80 -0.68
N ASP A 60 11.76 -8.68 -1.34
CA ASP A 60 12.99 -8.27 -2.02
C ASP A 60 12.70 -7.64 -3.37
N VAL A 61 13.14 -6.40 -3.54
CA VAL A 61 12.94 -5.64 -4.78
C VAL A 61 14.26 -5.57 -5.54
N HIS A 62 14.26 -6.17 -6.73
CA HIS A 62 15.35 -6.03 -7.68
C HIS A 62 15.15 -4.76 -8.52
N HIS A 63 15.96 -3.73 -8.28
CA HIS A 63 15.94 -2.53 -9.11
C HIS A 63 16.97 -2.66 -10.24
N ARG A 64 16.48 -2.69 -11.48
CA ARG A 64 17.30 -2.61 -12.69
C ARG A 64 17.36 -1.14 -13.13
N GLU A 65 18.54 -0.53 -13.19
CA GLU A 65 18.66 0.84 -13.71
C GLU A 65 18.43 0.82 -15.24
N GLU A 66 17.57 1.72 -15.75
CA GLU A 66 17.14 1.76 -17.17
C GLU A 66 18.24 2.16 -18.18
N TYR A 67 19.48 2.42 -17.73
CA TYR A 67 20.57 2.93 -18.58
C TYR A 67 21.85 2.08 -18.57
N GLU A 68 21.80 0.84 -18.07
CA GLU A 68 22.98 -0.04 -18.08
C GLU A 68 22.85 -1.12 -19.17
N ASP A 69 23.54 -0.89 -20.30
CA ASP A 69 23.70 -1.84 -21.43
C ASP A 69 24.40 -3.15 -21.05
N HIS A 70 24.94 -3.24 -19.82
CA HIS A 70 25.55 -4.44 -19.27
C HIS A 70 24.94 -4.75 -17.91
N PRO A 71 24.43 -5.98 -17.67
CA PRO A 71 23.94 -6.37 -16.35
C PRO A 71 25.11 -6.33 -15.37
N GLN A 72 25.16 -5.30 -14.51
CA GLN A 72 26.13 -5.28 -13.42
C GLN A 72 25.86 -6.50 -12.54
N GLN A 73 26.90 -7.31 -12.32
CA GLN A 73 26.95 -8.31 -11.25
C GLN A 73 26.79 -7.60 -9.90
N GLY A 74 25.55 -7.37 -9.47
CA GLY A 74 25.27 -6.63 -8.23
C GLY A 74 24.00 -5.77 -8.27
N ALA A 75 22.92 -6.26 -8.89
CA ALA A 75 21.62 -5.58 -8.81
C ALA A 75 21.30 -5.28 -7.34
N ARG A 76 21.18 -4.00 -6.98
CA ARG A 76 20.92 -3.60 -5.59
C ARG A 76 19.54 -4.10 -5.19
N VAL A 77 19.53 -5.09 -4.29
CA VAL A 77 18.32 -5.58 -3.64
C VAL A 77 18.06 -4.72 -2.42
N PHE A 78 16.84 -4.20 -2.29
CA PHE A 78 16.38 -3.57 -1.05
C PHE A 78 15.03 -4.14 -0.64
N GLY A 79 14.76 -4.12 0.66
CA GLY A 79 13.54 -4.66 1.24
C GLY A 79 12.40 -3.66 1.19
N LEU A 80 11.27 -4.07 0.61
CA LEU A 80 9.98 -3.41 0.73
C LEU A 80 9.21 -4.06 1.88
N LYS A 81 9.07 -3.33 2.99
CA LYS A 81 8.31 -3.78 4.15
C LYS A 81 6.84 -3.39 3.99
N VAL A 82 5.95 -4.38 4.03
CA VAL A 82 4.49 -4.21 4.04
C VAL A 82 3.98 -4.60 5.41
N MET A 83 3.23 -3.70 6.07
CA MET A 83 2.74 -3.88 7.44
C MET A 83 1.25 -3.62 7.50
N SER A 84 0.49 -4.56 8.06
CA SER A 84 -0.94 -4.40 8.30
C SER A 84 -1.18 -3.32 9.35
N THR A 85 -2.08 -2.39 9.02
CA THR A 85 -2.48 -1.29 9.92
C THR A 85 -3.94 -1.38 10.33
N GLY A 86 -4.59 -2.50 9.99
CA GLY A 86 -5.98 -2.76 10.30
C GLY A 86 -6.88 -2.82 9.06
N LYS A 87 -8.17 -2.62 9.31
CA LYS A 87 -9.22 -2.71 8.29
C LYS A 87 -9.99 -1.40 8.24
N VAL A 88 -10.34 -0.99 7.03
CA VAL A 88 -11.24 0.13 6.77
C VAL A 88 -12.62 -0.42 6.49
N SER A 89 -13.62 0.08 7.22
CA SER A 89 -15.03 -0.26 7.06
C SER A 89 -15.77 0.87 6.34
N VAL A 90 -16.16 0.63 5.09
CA VAL A 90 -16.99 1.57 4.34
C VAL A 90 -18.41 1.61 4.90
N SER A 91 -18.93 0.49 5.43
CA SER A 91 -20.24 0.47 6.07
C SER A 91 -20.29 1.38 7.28
N ALA A 92 -19.24 1.40 8.11
CA ALA A 92 -19.18 2.31 9.26
C ALA A 92 -19.23 3.79 8.85
N CYS A 93 -18.72 4.13 7.66
CA CYS A 93 -18.85 5.47 7.09
C CYS A 93 -20.29 5.77 6.66
N LEU A 94 -20.94 4.83 5.97
CA LEU A 94 -22.35 4.96 5.55
C LEU A 94 -23.28 5.05 6.75
N ASP A 95 -23.06 4.23 7.78
CA ASP A 95 -23.79 4.25 9.04
C ASP A 95 -23.64 5.61 9.72
N TYR A 96 -22.42 6.16 9.73
CA TYR A 96 -22.17 7.50 10.27
C TYR A 96 -22.87 8.60 9.48
N LEU A 97 -22.82 8.57 8.14
CA LEU A 97 -23.45 9.58 7.28
C LEU A 97 -24.99 9.51 7.31
N SER A 98 -25.55 8.33 7.54
CA SER A 98 -27.00 8.10 7.64
C SER A 98 -27.55 8.28 9.06
N SER A 99 -26.67 8.41 10.05
CA SER A 99 -27.04 8.62 11.44
C SER A 99 -27.73 9.98 11.64
N THR A 100 -28.88 9.96 12.30
CA THR A 100 -29.56 11.16 12.79
C THR A 100 -28.93 11.73 14.07
N ASN A 101 -27.94 11.03 14.62
CA ASN A 101 -27.20 11.48 15.80
C ASN A 101 -26.07 12.43 15.43
N ALA A 102 -26.32 13.74 15.55
CA ALA A 102 -25.35 14.80 15.30
C ALA A 102 -24.13 14.79 16.25
N SER A 103 -24.21 14.11 17.40
CA SER A 103 -23.09 13.98 18.35
C SER A 103 -22.30 12.68 18.18
N ALA A 104 -22.64 11.83 17.21
CA ALA A 104 -21.87 10.64 16.93
C ALA A 104 -20.43 11.02 16.52
N MET A 105 -19.43 10.45 17.19
CA MET A 105 -18.02 10.69 16.87
C MET A 105 -17.52 9.57 15.96
N PHE A 106 -17.12 9.90 14.74
CA PHE A 106 -16.53 8.93 13.81
C PHE A 106 -15.01 8.92 13.93
N LEU A 107 -14.50 8.14 14.89
CA LEU A 107 -13.06 8.09 15.21
C LEU A 107 -12.18 7.63 14.03
N SER A 108 -12.71 6.82 13.11
CA SER A 108 -11.99 6.30 11.94
C SER A 108 -12.15 7.15 10.67
N LYS A 109 -12.69 8.37 10.81
CA LYS A 109 -12.92 9.29 9.69
C LYS A 109 -11.66 9.55 8.86
N PRO A 110 -10.47 9.84 9.44
CA PRO A 110 -9.28 10.12 8.65
C PRO A 110 -8.85 8.93 7.79
N GLU A 111 -8.85 7.72 8.35
CA GLU A 111 -8.41 6.50 7.67
C GLU A 111 -9.37 6.12 6.56
N VAL A 112 -10.68 6.28 6.79
CA VAL A 112 -11.72 6.02 5.79
C VAL A 112 -11.63 7.02 4.64
N LEU A 113 -11.51 8.31 4.92
CA LEU A 113 -11.37 9.34 3.89
C LEU A 113 -10.11 9.12 3.04
N GLN A 114 -8.99 8.79 3.69
CA GLN A 114 -7.76 8.49 2.99
C GLN A 114 -7.90 7.25 2.09
N ALA A 115 -8.54 6.18 2.59
CA ALA A 115 -8.76 4.98 1.79
C ALA A 115 -9.68 5.25 0.59
N LEU A 116 -10.74 6.05 0.76
CA LEU A 116 -11.62 6.45 -0.34
C LEU A 116 -10.87 7.25 -1.41
N ASN A 117 -10.03 8.22 -1.00
CA ASN A 117 -9.21 9.01 -1.92
C ASN A 117 -8.16 8.18 -2.69
N ILE A 118 -7.80 6.99 -2.21
CA ILE A 118 -6.87 6.08 -2.88
C ILE A 118 -7.60 5.19 -3.89
N VAL A 119 -8.87 4.89 -3.65
CA VAL A 119 -9.67 3.95 -4.47
C VAL A 119 -10.41 4.65 -5.62
N VAL A 120 -10.71 5.95 -5.49
CA VAL A 120 -11.40 6.79 -6.49
C VAL A 120 -10.39 7.43 -7.43
#